data_AF-A0A2B7ZZE0-F1
#
_entry.id   AF-A0A2B7ZZE0-F1
#
_cell.length_a   1.000
_cell.length_b   1.000
_cell.length_c   1.000
_cell.angle_alpha   90.00
_cell.angle_beta   90.00
_cell.angle_gamma   90.00
#
_symmetry.space_group_name_H-M   'P 1'
#
loop_
_entity.id
_entity.type
_entity.pdbx_description
1 polymer ?
#
loop_
_entity_poly.entity_id
_entity_poly.type
_entity_poly.pdbx_seq_one_letter_code
_entity_poly.pdbx_strand_id
1 'polypeptide(L)'
;FGGLIYVRPETSASVNVKFVSGQKNAPYFKLGKTTEADWIKQLDALAEAPDVLLEGKLVMMVMSRQRAIEYKDEDHAAILNAADSILSWEAEIAGLDGSKPEHRRSPLRFLMTETDGTSPYMYATSYRTAYSPDGCPFAFTKKIMSEGWGPWHEIGHQHQQNWTWNEVIEVTVNIFSLQAERKFGLTSRLKREKVWAKNMDPYLAKPVRNYNTDPNLGAFGRLCMFQQLRLAFGDSFFKKLHQKAREEKPPLPNDAARMRYFMLTACKVSEKNLTVFFQRWGMPVPQSVYDEIAALNLPSPAAEPSALRE
;
A
#
# COMPACT_ATOMS: atom_id res chain seq x y z
N PHE A 1 -29.09 -12.69 -10.15
CA PHE A 1 -28.03 -12.34 -9.19
C PHE A 1 -28.50 -11.14 -8.36
N GLY A 2 -28.31 -11.18 -7.04
CA GLY A 2 -28.57 -10.06 -6.11
C GLY A 2 -27.24 -9.54 -5.53
N GLY A 3 -27.29 -8.51 -4.67
CA GLY A 3 -26.10 -7.97 -4.01
C GLY A 3 -26.41 -6.80 -3.09
N LEU A 4 -25.41 -6.37 -2.30
CA LEU A 4 -25.50 -5.19 -1.45
C LEU A 4 -25.73 -3.92 -2.28
N ILE A 5 -26.55 -3.01 -1.77
CA ILE A 5 -26.89 -1.75 -2.44
C ILE A 5 -26.03 -0.61 -1.86
N TYR A 6 -25.33 0.11 -2.74
CA TYR A 6 -24.54 1.29 -2.39
C TYR A 6 -25.11 2.54 -3.04
N VAL A 7 -25.14 3.64 -2.30
CA VAL A 7 -25.55 4.96 -2.81
C VAL A 7 -24.32 5.85 -2.85
N ARG A 8 -23.97 6.34 -4.05
CA ARG A 8 -22.89 7.31 -4.26
C ARG A 8 -23.44 8.56 -4.93
N PRO A 9 -23.86 9.58 -4.16
CA PRO A 9 -24.28 10.85 -4.75
C PRO A 9 -23.08 11.53 -5.40
N GLU A 10 -23.25 12.04 -6.63
CA GLU A 10 -22.19 12.75 -7.37
C GLU A 10 -22.04 14.22 -6.93
N THR A 11 -22.92 14.69 -6.04
CA THR A 11 -22.95 16.06 -5.53
C THR A 11 -22.74 16.06 -4.03
N SER A 12 -22.27 17.20 -3.49
CA SER A 12 -22.18 17.43 -2.04
C SER A 12 -23.55 17.71 -1.39
N ALA A 13 -24.65 17.63 -2.14
CA ALA A 13 -25.99 17.84 -1.61
C ALA A 13 -26.48 16.61 -0.84
N SER A 14 -27.24 16.84 0.23
CA SER A 14 -27.92 15.76 0.95
C SER A 14 -29.04 15.19 0.07
N VAL A 15 -28.98 13.90 -0.23
CA VAL A 15 -30.01 13.18 -0.99
C VAL A 15 -30.78 12.27 -0.06
N ASN A 16 -32.12 12.33 -0.12
CA ASN A 16 -32.98 11.38 0.56
C ASN A 16 -33.31 10.21 -0.37
N VAL A 17 -32.91 9.01 0.01
CA VAL A 17 -33.22 7.77 -0.73
C VAL A 17 -34.16 6.92 0.13
N LYS A 18 -35.31 6.54 -0.43
CA LYS A 18 -36.27 5.65 0.22
C LYS A 18 -36.42 4.38 -0.61
N PHE A 19 -36.08 3.25 -0.02
CA PHE A 19 -36.37 1.95 -0.60
C PHE A 19 -37.84 1.58 -0.34
N VAL A 20 -38.59 1.28 -1.41
CA VAL A 20 -40.06 1.10 -1.33
C VAL A 20 -40.43 -0.37 -1.12
N SER A 21 -39.91 -1.28 -1.92
CA SER A 21 -40.17 -2.72 -1.80
C SER A 21 -39.12 -3.54 -2.56
N GLY A 22 -38.96 -4.82 -2.17
CA GLY A 22 -38.08 -5.80 -2.84
C GLY A 22 -36.67 -5.92 -2.24
N GLN A 23 -36.21 -4.93 -1.47
CA GLN A 23 -34.96 -5.00 -0.73
C GLN A 23 -35.09 -5.83 0.56
N LYS A 24 -33.98 -6.44 0.99
CA LYS A 24 -33.84 -7.13 2.27
C LYS A 24 -32.71 -6.50 3.07
N ASN A 25 -32.83 -6.51 4.40
CA ASN A 25 -31.75 -6.07 5.28
C ASN A 25 -30.63 -7.11 5.28
N ALA A 26 -29.38 -6.64 5.32
CA ALA A 26 -28.20 -7.47 5.52
C ALA A 26 -27.55 -7.13 6.88
N PRO A 27 -26.86 -8.09 7.52
CA PRO A 27 -26.07 -7.79 8.71
C PRO A 27 -25.08 -6.65 8.44
N TYR A 28 -25.11 -5.65 9.31
CA TYR A 28 -24.31 -4.44 9.19
C TYR A 28 -23.66 -4.05 10.52
N PHE A 29 -22.33 -4.08 10.55
CA PHE A 29 -21.54 -3.59 11.66
C PHE A 29 -21.04 -2.18 11.35
N LYS A 30 -21.39 -1.20 12.18
CA LYS A 30 -20.87 0.16 12.04
C LYS A 30 -20.01 0.51 13.25
N LEU A 31 -18.74 0.86 12.98
CA LEU A 31 -17.79 1.23 14.01
C LEU A 31 -18.34 2.34 14.94
N GLY A 32 -18.33 2.08 16.24
CA GLY A 32 -18.83 3.00 17.27
C GLY A 32 -20.35 3.11 17.36
N LYS A 33 -21.10 2.26 16.66
CA LYS A 33 -22.58 2.20 16.70
C LYS A 33 -23.12 0.80 16.96
N THR A 34 -22.60 -0.21 16.27
CA THR A 34 -23.01 -1.61 16.46
C THR A 34 -22.17 -2.24 17.57
N THR A 35 -22.80 -2.92 18.52
CA THR A 35 -22.10 -3.74 19.53
C THR A 35 -21.91 -5.18 19.01
N GLU A 36 -20.99 -5.95 19.59
CA GLU A 36 -20.81 -7.36 19.23
C GLU A 36 -22.09 -8.21 19.47
N ALA A 37 -22.85 -7.88 20.52
CA ALA A 37 -24.13 -8.53 20.78
C ALA A 37 -25.18 -8.20 19.69
N ASP A 38 -25.23 -6.95 19.23
CA ASP A 38 -26.11 -6.54 18.12
C ASP A 38 -25.68 -7.21 16.81
N TRP A 39 -24.37 -7.38 16.60
CA TRP A 39 -23.82 -8.04 15.43
C TRP A 39 -24.24 -9.50 15.35
N ILE A 40 -24.04 -10.26 16.43
CA ILE A 40 -24.46 -11.66 16.53
C ILE A 40 -25.97 -11.77 16.30
N LYS A 41 -26.77 -10.91 16.95
CA LYS A 41 -28.22 -10.88 16.76
C LYS A 41 -28.63 -10.61 15.29
N GLN A 42 -27.92 -9.73 14.59
CA GLN A 42 -28.15 -9.48 13.17
C GLN A 42 -27.78 -10.69 12.31
N LEU A 43 -26.65 -11.34 12.57
CA LEU A 43 -26.24 -12.55 11.85
C LEU A 43 -27.28 -13.66 11.99
N ASP A 44 -27.88 -13.83 13.18
CA ASP A 44 -28.93 -14.83 13.44
C ASP A 44 -30.26 -14.46 12.75
N ALA A 45 -30.68 -13.19 12.84
CA ALA A 45 -31.99 -12.75 12.36
C ALA A 45 -32.05 -12.53 10.83
N LEU A 46 -30.95 -12.14 10.20
CA LEU A 46 -30.90 -11.75 8.78
C LEU A 46 -30.24 -12.84 7.93
N ALA A 47 -30.72 -14.08 8.07
CA ALA A 47 -30.12 -15.26 7.45
C ALA A 47 -30.22 -15.33 5.92
N GLU A 48 -31.10 -14.53 5.31
CA GLU A 48 -31.34 -14.53 3.87
C GLU A 48 -30.32 -13.68 3.08
N ALA A 49 -29.53 -12.85 3.75
CA ALA A 49 -28.49 -12.04 3.11
C ALA A 49 -27.23 -12.90 2.86
N PRO A 50 -26.73 -12.98 1.60
CA PRO A 50 -25.56 -13.79 1.29
C PRO A 50 -24.25 -13.15 1.77
N ASP A 51 -24.23 -11.82 1.90
CA ASP A 51 -23.07 -11.02 2.26
C ASP A 51 -23.38 -10.10 3.44
N VAL A 52 -22.33 -9.67 4.13
CA VAL A 52 -22.40 -8.71 5.22
C VAL A 52 -21.53 -7.50 4.95
N LEU A 53 -21.77 -6.40 5.68
CA LEU A 53 -20.99 -5.18 5.59
C LEU A 53 -20.49 -4.74 6.96
N LEU A 54 -19.19 -4.48 7.07
CA LEU A 54 -18.59 -3.81 8.22
C LEU A 54 -18.04 -2.46 7.75
N GLU A 55 -18.46 -1.38 8.40
CA GLU A 55 -18.08 0.00 8.04
C GLU A 55 -17.19 0.63 9.11
N GLY A 56 -15.97 0.95 8.70
CA GLY A 56 -15.05 1.84 9.42
C GLY A 56 -15.24 3.30 9.01
N LYS A 57 -14.36 4.16 9.51
CA LYS A 57 -14.33 5.58 9.11
C LYS A 57 -13.86 5.73 7.68
N LEU A 58 -12.89 4.91 7.28
CA LEU A 58 -12.14 5.05 6.04
C LEU A 58 -12.26 3.81 5.15
N VAL A 59 -12.56 2.64 5.72
CA VAL A 59 -12.73 1.38 4.99
C VAL A 59 -14.16 0.84 5.07
N MET A 60 -14.50 -0.03 4.12
CA MET A 60 -15.65 -0.93 4.18
C MET A 60 -15.13 -2.35 3.94
N MET A 61 -15.53 -3.30 4.79
CA MET A 61 -15.22 -4.71 4.62
C MET A 61 -16.49 -5.47 4.23
N VAL A 62 -16.42 -6.23 3.14
CA VAL A 62 -17.51 -7.08 2.65
C VAL A 62 -17.03 -8.51 2.63
N MET A 63 -17.79 -9.40 3.24
CA MET A 63 -17.50 -10.83 3.25
C MET A 63 -18.81 -11.61 3.16
N SER A 64 -18.71 -12.86 2.74
CA SER A 64 -19.84 -13.78 2.76
C SER A 64 -20.37 -13.94 4.19
N ARG A 65 -21.68 -14.19 4.31
CA ARG A 65 -22.29 -14.47 5.61
C ARG A 65 -21.68 -15.70 6.27
N GLN A 66 -21.29 -16.72 5.50
CA GLN A 66 -20.58 -17.88 6.02
C GLN A 66 -19.29 -17.45 6.74
N ARG A 67 -18.48 -16.61 6.08
CA ARG A 67 -17.26 -16.07 6.67
C ARG A 67 -17.52 -15.23 7.91
N ALA A 68 -18.55 -14.39 7.86
CA ALA A 68 -18.97 -13.57 8.99
C ALA A 68 -19.35 -14.41 10.22
N ILE A 69 -19.95 -15.59 10.01
CA ILE A 69 -20.26 -16.54 11.09
C ILE A 69 -18.98 -17.17 11.65
N GLU A 70 -18.00 -17.51 10.80
CA GLU A 70 -16.70 -18.03 11.23
C GLU A 70 -15.94 -17.01 12.09
N TYR A 71 -16.09 -15.71 11.80
CA TYR A 71 -15.39 -14.62 12.50
C TYR A 71 -16.26 -13.85 13.48
N LYS A 72 -17.47 -14.34 13.81
CA LYS A 72 -18.45 -13.60 14.62
C LYS A 72 -17.97 -13.22 16.03
N ASP A 73 -16.98 -13.95 16.55
CA ASP A 73 -16.41 -13.77 17.89
C ASP A 73 -15.12 -12.93 17.88
N GLU A 74 -14.70 -12.40 16.73
CA GLU A 74 -13.60 -11.44 16.65
C GLU A 74 -14.01 -10.07 17.23
N ASP A 75 -13.01 -9.22 17.53
CA ASP A 75 -13.24 -7.82 17.89
C ASP A 75 -13.33 -6.96 16.62
N HIS A 76 -14.54 -6.80 16.10
CA HIS A 76 -14.77 -6.11 14.83
C HIS A 76 -14.41 -4.63 14.91
N ALA A 77 -14.56 -4.01 16.10
CA ALA A 77 -14.14 -2.64 16.31
C ALA A 77 -12.61 -2.50 16.23
N ALA A 78 -11.85 -3.41 16.83
CA ALA A 78 -10.38 -3.42 16.74
C ALA A 78 -9.91 -3.65 15.29
N ILE A 79 -10.53 -4.58 14.56
CA ILE A 79 -10.20 -4.88 13.16
C ILE A 79 -10.44 -3.67 12.26
N LEU A 80 -11.61 -3.02 12.38
CA LEU A 80 -11.94 -1.82 11.59
C LEU A 80 -11.02 -0.65 11.93
N ASN A 81 -10.71 -0.43 13.22
CA ASN A 81 -9.75 0.59 13.63
C ASN A 81 -8.34 0.33 13.07
N ALA A 82 -7.90 -0.93 13.04
CA ALA A 82 -6.62 -1.32 12.47
C ALA A 82 -6.59 -1.04 10.96
N ALA A 83 -7.61 -1.44 10.21
CA ALA A 83 -7.71 -1.18 8.78
C ALA A 83 -7.78 0.31 8.44
N ASP A 84 -8.56 1.10 9.19
CA ASP A 84 -8.60 2.57 9.08
C ASP A 84 -7.20 3.19 9.34
N SER A 85 -6.46 2.64 10.31
CA SER A 85 -5.12 3.10 10.66
C SER A 85 -4.09 2.77 9.58
N ILE A 86 -4.12 1.55 9.03
CA ILE A 86 -3.26 1.13 7.92
C ILE A 86 -3.45 2.08 6.73
N LEU A 87 -4.69 2.31 6.31
CA LEU A 87 -4.97 3.22 5.20
C LEU A 87 -4.49 4.64 5.50
N SER A 88 -4.62 5.11 6.74
CA SER A 88 -4.10 6.41 7.17
C SER A 88 -2.57 6.48 7.12
N TRP A 89 -1.87 5.44 7.55
CA TRP A 89 -0.41 5.39 7.58
C TRP A 89 0.20 5.25 6.19
N GLU A 90 -0.44 4.51 5.30
CA GLU A 90 -0.02 4.42 3.91
C GLU A 90 -0.23 5.75 3.18
N ALA A 91 -1.38 6.40 3.40
CA ALA A 91 -1.63 7.76 2.91
C ALA A 91 -0.59 8.76 3.47
N GLU A 92 -0.16 8.59 4.72
CA GLU A 92 0.88 9.42 5.34
C GLU A 92 2.21 9.31 4.58
N ILE A 93 2.74 8.10 4.35
CA ILE A 93 4.01 7.91 3.61
C ILE A 93 3.84 8.20 2.10
N ALA A 94 2.61 8.12 1.57
CA ALA A 94 2.25 8.62 0.24
C ALA A 94 2.29 10.15 0.13
N GLY A 95 2.41 10.88 1.25
CA GLY A 95 2.40 12.34 1.29
C GLY A 95 1.03 12.96 1.04
N LEU A 96 -0.05 12.23 1.38
CA LEU A 96 -1.43 12.70 1.24
C LEU A 96 -1.87 13.47 2.50
N ASP A 97 -1.29 14.65 2.69
CA ASP A 97 -1.50 15.51 3.88
C ASP A 97 -2.57 16.60 3.70
N GLY A 98 -3.17 16.70 2.51
CA GLY A 98 -4.19 17.70 2.18
C GLY A 98 -3.68 19.14 2.03
N SER A 99 -2.36 19.37 2.06
CA SER A 99 -1.74 20.71 1.92
C SER A 99 -2.03 21.39 0.57
N LYS A 100 -2.28 20.60 -0.48
CA LYS A 100 -2.72 21.03 -1.80
C LYS A 100 -3.83 20.10 -2.32
N PRO A 101 -4.64 20.51 -3.33
CA PRO A 101 -5.61 19.63 -3.96
C PRO A 101 -5.03 18.28 -4.39
N GLU A 102 -3.81 18.27 -4.94
CA GLU A 102 -3.06 17.09 -5.40
C GLU A 102 -2.59 16.18 -4.25
N HIS A 103 -2.62 16.68 -3.01
CA HIS A 103 -2.19 15.96 -1.81
C HIS A 103 -3.38 15.50 -0.96
N ARG A 104 -4.61 15.69 -1.45
CA ARG A 104 -5.80 15.23 -0.74
C ARG A 104 -5.98 13.74 -0.95
N ARG A 105 -6.33 13.06 0.14
CA ARG A 105 -6.84 11.69 0.05
C ARG A 105 -8.17 11.67 -0.71
N SER A 106 -8.47 10.56 -1.38
CA SER A 106 -9.82 10.30 -1.86
C SER A 106 -10.82 10.38 -0.69
N PRO A 107 -11.96 11.07 -0.87
CA PRO A 107 -13.03 11.11 0.14
C PRO A 107 -13.84 9.81 0.17
N LEU A 108 -13.62 8.90 -0.79
CA LEU A 108 -14.30 7.61 -0.83
C LEU A 108 -13.76 6.68 0.25
N ARG A 109 -14.63 5.82 0.77
CA ARG A 109 -14.21 4.69 1.60
C ARG A 109 -13.57 3.62 0.72
N PHE A 110 -12.55 2.99 1.27
CA PHE A 110 -11.78 1.95 0.59
C PHE A 110 -12.46 0.59 0.79
N LEU A 111 -12.78 -0.14 -0.29
CA LEU A 111 -13.46 -1.44 -0.20
C LEU A 111 -12.43 -2.58 -0.06
N MET A 112 -12.59 -3.39 0.98
CA MET A 112 -11.87 -4.63 1.22
C MET A 112 -12.89 -5.77 1.13
N THR A 113 -12.74 -6.72 0.21
CA THR A 113 -13.80 -7.72 -0.03
C THR A 113 -13.28 -9.15 -0.16
N GLU A 114 -14.06 -10.11 0.34
CA GLU A 114 -13.89 -11.52 -0.03
C GLU A 114 -14.13 -11.69 -1.55
N THR A 115 -13.46 -12.66 -2.15
CA THR A 115 -13.75 -13.16 -3.50
C THR A 115 -13.94 -14.68 -3.44
N ASP A 116 -14.80 -15.22 -4.30
CA ASP A 116 -15.08 -16.66 -4.33
C ASP A 116 -13.91 -17.48 -4.93
N GLY A 117 -13.02 -16.83 -5.68
CA GLY A 117 -11.87 -17.45 -6.33
C GLY A 117 -10.69 -17.65 -5.38
N THR A 118 -9.91 -18.72 -5.59
CA THR A 118 -8.66 -18.99 -4.86
C THR A 118 -7.42 -18.43 -5.55
N SER A 119 -7.55 -17.95 -6.80
CA SER A 119 -6.49 -17.32 -7.56
C SER A 119 -7.02 -16.06 -8.28
N PRO A 120 -6.30 -14.92 -8.21
CA PRO A 120 -5.10 -14.68 -7.39
C PRO A 120 -5.41 -14.75 -5.88
N TYR A 121 -4.38 -15.00 -5.06
CA TYR A 121 -4.53 -15.20 -3.61
C TYR A 121 -5.11 -13.96 -2.90
N MET A 122 -4.58 -12.80 -3.25
CA MET A 122 -5.10 -11.47 -2.93
C MET A 122 -4.79 -10.57 -4.14
N TYR A 123 -5.57 -9.50 -4.33
CA TYR A 123 -5.30 -8.54 -5.40
C TYR A 123 -5.93 -7.17 -5.14
N ALA A 124 -5.35 -6.17 -5.78
CA ALA A 124 -5.84 -4.79 -5.81
C ALA A 124 -6.28 -4.41 -7.23
N THR A 125 -7.40 -3.71 -7.35
CA THR A 125 -7.85 -3.11 -8.61
C THR A 125 -8.67 -1.85 -8.32
N SER A 126 -9.14 -1.15 -9.35
CA SER A 126 -9.96 0.04 -9.17
C SER A 126 -11.04 -0.18 -8.11
N TYR A 127 -11.09 0.73 -7.14
CA TYR A 127 -12.03 0.80 -6.03
C TYR A 127 -11.86 -0.19 -4.87
N ARG A 128 -11.09 -1.28 -5.02
CA ARG A 128 -11.07 -2.34 -4.00
C ARG A 128 -9.77 -3.14 -3.90
N THR A 129 -9.59 -3.76 -2.75
CA THR A 129 -8.77 -4.96 -2.58
C THR A 129 -9.67 -6.17 -2.38
N ALA A 130 -9.23 -7.33 -2.86
CA ALA A 130 -9.97 -8.57 -2.80
C ALA A 130 -9.12 -9.71 -2.26
N TYR A 131 -9.74 -10.57 -1.46
CA TYR A 131 -9.07 -11.61 -0.68
C TYR A 131 -9.74 -12.95 -0.97
N SER A 132 -8.95 -13.94 -1.40
CA SER A 132 -9.44 -15.32 -1.54
C SER A 132 -9.92 -15.88 -0.19
N PRO A 133 -10.64 -17.02 -0.16
CA PRO A 133 -11.05 -17.65 1.08
C PRO A 133 -9.91 -17.84 2.10
N ASP A 134 -8.73 -18.24 1.62
CA ASP A 134 -7.54 -18.45 2.46
C ASP A 134 -6.78 -17.14 2.77
N GLY A 135 -7.10 -16.06 2.07
CA GLY A 135 -6.60 -14.71 2.34
C GLY A 135 -7.43 -13.94 3.37
N CYS A 136 -8.74 -14.24 3.45
CA CYS A 136 -9.68 -13.60 4.37
C CYS A 136 -9.22 -13.54 5.84
N PRO A 137 -8.61 -14.60 6.43
CA PRO A 137 -8.15 -14.53 7.81
C PRO A 137 -7.20 -13.35 8.07
N PHE A 138 -6.35 -13.00 7.11
CA PHE A 138 -5.38 -11.92 7.28
C PHE A 138 -6.01 -10.53 7.17
N ALA A 139 -7.12 -10.39 6.43
CA ALA A 139 -7.81 -9.11 6.22
C ALA A 139 -8.91 -8.84 7.23
N PHE A 140 -9.62 -9.88 7.68
CA PHE A 140 -10.90 -9.76 8.38
C PHE A 140 -10.87 -10.29 9.82
N THR A 141 -9.68 -10.57 10.37
CA THR A 141 -9.49 -10.95 11.77
C THR A 141 -8.39 -10.08 12.39
N LYS A 142 -8.15 -10.23 13.70
CA LYS A 142 -7.02 -9.58 14.38
C LYS A 142 -5.65 -9.82 13.75
N LYS A 143 -5.49 -10.86 12.90
CA LYS A 143 -4.26 -11.11 12.13
C LYS A 143 -3.85 -9.93 11.26
N ILE A 144 -4.76 -9.03 10.87
CA ILE A 144 -4.43 -7.81 10.12
C ILE A 144 -3.40 -6.93 10.84
N MET A 145 -3.27 -7.04 12.17
CA MET A 145 -2.33 -6.24 12.97
C MET A 145 -0.93 -6.88 13.10
N SER A 146 -0.81 -8.21 13.04
CA SER A 146 0.44 -8.93 13.33
C SER A 146 0.99 -9.76 12.17
N GLU A 147 0.12 -10.18 11.25
CA GLU A 147 0.42 -11.06 10.11
C GLU A 147 -0.14 -10.48 8.79
N GLY A 148 -0.55 -9.21 8.80
CA GLY A 148 -1.32 -8.58 7.72
C GLY A 148 -0.53 -8.20 6.45
N TRP A 149 0.63 -8.79 6.18
CA TRP A 149 1.47 -8.39 5.04
C TRP A 149 0.70 -8.36 3.72
N GLY A 150 -0.13 -9.37 3.45
CA GLY A 150 -0.97 -9.42 2.26
C GLY A 150 -1.93 -8.23 2.15
N PRO A 151 -2.82 -8.00 3.12
CA PRO A 151 -3.69 -6.82 3.13
C PRO A 151 -2.95 -5.48 3.04
N TRP A 152 -1.84 -5.29 3.75
CA TRP A 152 -1.04 -4.06 3.65
C TRP A 152 -0.44 -3.89 2.25
N HIS A 153 0.02 -4.98 1.64
CA HIS A 153 0.52 -4.98 0.27
C HIS A 153 -0.57 -4.59 -0.74
N GLU A 154 -1.76 -5.18 -0.66
CA GLU A 154 -2.84 -4.85 -1.59
C GLU A 154 -3.34 -3.40 -1.44
N ILE A 155 -3.40 -2.86 -0.23
CA ILE A 155 -3.70 -1.45 -0.01
C ILE A 155 -2.55 -0.58 -0.57
N GLY A 156 -1.31 -1.02 -0.41
CA GLY A 156 -0.13 -0.36 -0.95
C GLY A 156 -0.15 -0.20 -2.48
N HIS A 157 -0.69 -1.18 -3.22
CA HIS A 157 -0.84 -1.07 -4.67
C HIS A 157 -1.68 0.15 -5.08
N GLN A 158 -2.63 0.56 -4.24
CA GLN A 158 -3.51 1.71 -4.48
C GLN A 158 -2.81 3.04 -4.18
N HIS A 159 -1.67 2.98 -3.50
CA HIS A 159 -0.80 4.12 -3.22
C HIS A 159 0.43 4.16 -4.12
N GLN A 160 0.64 3.21 -5.02
CA GLN A 160 1.76 3.25 -5.95
C GLN A 160 1.66 4.47 -6.89
N GLN A 161 2.81 5.05 -7.18
CA GLN A 161 2.89 6.26 -7.99
C GLN A 161 3.22 5.93 -9.45
N ASN A 162 2.90 6.86 -10.36
CA ASN A 162 3.11 6.72 -11.80
C ASN A 162 4.57 6.53 -12.25
N TRP A 163 5.55 6.85 -11.39
CA TRP A 163 6.98 6.59 -11.64
C TRP A 163 7.40 5.14 -11.39
N THR A 164 6.49 4.28 -10.92
CA THR A 164 6.74 2.84 -10.74
C THR A 164 6.96 2.18 -12.11
N TRP A 165 8.18 1.71 -12.37
CA TRP A 165 8.49 0.95 -13.59
C TRP A 165 8.24 -0.55 -13.40
N ASN A 166 8.20 -1.30 -14.50
CA ASN A 166 7.69 -2.67 -14.50
C ASN A 166 8.37 -3.61 -13.49
N GLU A 167 9.70 -3.59 -13.39
CA GLU A 167 10.44 -4.48 -12.48
C GLU A 167 10.26 -4.16 -10.98
N VAL A 168 9.58 -3.06 -10.64
CA VAL A 168 9.36 -2.64 -9.25
C VAL A 168 7.88 -2.45 -8.90
N ILE A 169 6.96 -2.97 -9.71
CA ILE A 169 5.53 -3.04 -9.37
C ILE A 169 5.34 -3.83 -8.07
N GLU A 170 5.90 -5.03 -7.97
CA GLU A 170 5.84 -5.86 -6.75
C GLU A 170 6.87 -5.47 -5.68
N VAL A 171 7.56 -4.33 -5.86
CA VAL A 171 8.62 -3.85 -4.96
C VAL A 171 8.19 -2.57 -4.26
N THR A 172 7.86 -1.52 -5.00
CA THR A 172 7.53 -0.21 -4.44
C THR A 172 6.26 -0.24 -3.59
N VAL A 173 5.32 -1.13 -3.89
CA VAL A 173 4.16 -1.45 -3.04
C VAL A 173 4.57 -1.75 -1.60
N ASN A 174 5.70 -2.44 -1.40
CA ASN A 174 6.16 -2.83 -0.07
C ASN A 174 6.83 -1.70 0.72
N ILE A 175 6.99 -0.50 0.15
CA ILE A 175 7.31 0.71 0.93
C ILE A 175 6.16 0.99 1.93
N PHE A 176 4.93 0.78 1.48
CA PHE A 176 3.71 0.94 2.28
C PHE A 176 3.56 -0.20 3.30
N SER A 177 3.79 -1.46 2.90
CA SER A 177 3.79 -2.60 3.83
C SER A 177 4.82 -2.46 4.95
N LEU A 178 6.04 -1.98 4.63
CA LEU A 178 7.06 -1.68 5.65
C LEU A 178 6.66 -0.52 6.56
N GLN A 179 5.86 0.45 6.07
CA GLN A 179 5.31 1.51 6.92
C GLN A 179 4.31 0.92 7.93
N ALA A 180 3.43 0.01 7.50
CA ALA A 180 2.50 -0.67 8.40
C ALA A 180 3.26 -1.46 9.49
N GLU A 181 4.27 -2.27 9.12
CA GLU A 181 5.11 -2.98 10.11
C GLU A 181 5.72 -2.01 11.14
N ARG A 182 6.30 -0.89 10.69
CA ARG A 182 6.85 0.13 11.60
C ARG A 182 5.82 0.72 12.54
N LYS A 183 4.62 1.03 12.04
CA LYS A 183 3.55 1.67 12.82
C LYS A 183 2.92 0.71 13.84
N PHE A 184 2.88 -0.59 13.52
CA PHE A 184 2.53 -1.64 14.48
C PHE A 184 3.67 -2.03 15.43
N GLY A 185 4.87 -1.45 15.28
CA GLY A 185 6.03 -1.79 16.11
C GLY A 185 6.62 -3.19 15.82
N LEU A 186 6.33 -3.74 14.63
CA LEU A 186 6.84 -5.03 14.21
C LEU A 186 8.27 -4.93 13.70
N THR A 187 9.05 -6.00 13.88
CA THR A 187 10.34 -6.15 13.21
C THR A 187 10.12 -6.24 11.70
N SER A 188 10.82 -5.42 10.92
CA SER A 188 10.64 -5.41 9.47
C SER A 188 10.85 -6.79 8.83
N ARG A 189 10.11 -7.10 7.78
CA ARG A 189 10.27 -8.33 7.01
C ARG A 189 11.69 -8.48 6.45
N LEU A 190 12.30 -7.37 6.02
CA LEU A 190 13.69 -7.34 5.55
C LEU A 190 14.66 -7.88 6.60
N LYS A 191 14.47 -7.51 7.87
CA LYS A 191 15.26 -8.00 9.00
C LYS A 191 14.89 -9.43 9.39
N ARG A 192 13.59 -9.70 9.56
CA ARG A 192 13.05 -11.02 9.96
C ARG A 192 13.49 -12.14 9.00
N GLU A 193 13.50 -11.87 7.69
CA GLU A 193 13.87 -12.85 6.66
C GLU A 193 15.36 -12.79 6.27
N LYS A 194 16.14 -11.88 6.88
CA LYS A 194 17.57 -11.66 6.63
C LYS A 194 17.87 -11.24 5.17
N VAL A 195 16.97 -10.47 4.56
CA VAL A 195 17.05 -10.05 3.14
C VAL A 195 18.32 -9.26 2.84
N TRP A 196 18.75 -8.42 3.78
CA TRP A 196 20.00 -7.67 3.66
C TRP A 196 21.18 -8.60 3.34
N ALA A 197 21.40 -9.61 4.19
CA ALA A 197 22.49 -10.56 4.06
C ALA A 197 22.28 -11.59 2.94
N LYS A 198 21.03 -12.04 2.71
CA LYS A 198 20.72 -13.11 1.75
C LYS A 198 20.61 -12.64 0.30
N ASN A 199 20.14 -11.42 0.05
CA ASN A 199 19.83 -10.93 -1.28
C ASN A 199 20.70 -9.74 -1.68
N MET A 200 20.73 -8.68 -0.87
CA MET A 200 21.39 -7.44 -1.29
C MET A 200 22.90 -7.48 -1.10
N ASP A 201 23.45 -7.94 0.03
CA ASP A 201 24.91 -8.01 0.23
C ASP A 201 25.62 -8.83 -0.88
N PRO A 202 25.19 -10.07 -1.22
CA PRO A 202 25.78 -10.81 -2.33
C PRO A 202 25.56 -10.14 -3.69
N TYR A 203 24.46 -9.39 -3.88
CA TYR A 203 24.23 -8.62 -5.10
C TYR A 203 25.21 -7.45 -5.23
N LEU A 204 25.37 -6.63 -4.18
CA LEU A 204 26.24 -5.46 -4.19
C LEU A 204 27.73 -5.85 -4.30
N ALA A 205 28.10 -7.07 -3.92
CA ALA A 205 29.45 -7.61 -4.09
C ALA A 205 29.79 -8.02 -5.54
N LYS A 206 28.80 -8.17 -6.44
CA LYS A 206 29.06 -8.55 -7.84
C LYS A 206 29.82 -7.45 -8.57
N PRO A 207 30.78 -7.77 -9.46
CA PRO A 207 31.53 -6.76 -10.22
C PRO A 207 30.66 -6.04 -11.26
N VAL A 208 29.72 -6.76 -11.87
CA VAL A 208 28.72 -6.22 -12.81
C VAL A 208 27.35 -6.48 -12.25
N ARG A 209 26.51 -5.44 -12.24
CA ARG A 209 25.18 -5.45 -11.62
C ARG A 209 24.19 -4.81 -12.58
N ASN A 210 23.01 -5.41 -12.69
CA ASN A 210 21.87 -4.80 -13.35
C ASN A 210 20.67 -4.93 -12.40
N TYR A 211 20.15 -3.80 -11.93
CA TYR A 211 19.09 -3.77 -10.93
C TYR A 211 17.80 -4.46 -11.41
N ASN A 212 17.45 -4.29 -12.69
CA ASN A 212 16.20 -4.80 -13.23
C ASN A 212 16.28 -6.31 -13.50
N THR A 213 17.42 -6.82 -13.98
CA THR A 213 17.48 -8.17 -14.53
C THR A 213 18.16 -9.21 -13.63
N ASP A 214 18.70 -8.83 -12.46
CA ASP A 214 19.35 -9.81 -11.60
C ASP A 214 18.35 -10.82 -11.00
N PRO A 215 18.53 -12.13 -11.27
CA PRO A 215 17.57 -13.15 -10.84
C PRO A 215 17.64 -13.42 -9.33
N ASN A 216 18.78 -13.16 -8.70
CA ASN A 216 19.00 -13.49 -7.28
C ASN A 216 18.59 -12.34 -6.35
N LEU A 217 18.41 -11.13 -6.89
CA LEU A 217 18.00 -9.98 -6.08
C LEU A 217 16.55 -10.12 -5.60
N GLY A 218 15.65 -10.68 -6.42
CA GLY A 218 14.23 -10.83 -6.09
C GLY A 218 13.51 -9.50 -5.79
N ALA A 219 12.22 -9.55 -5.44
CA ALA A 219 11.46 -8.34 -5.10
C ALA A 219 11.96 -7.70 -3.79
N PHE A 220 12.24 -8.52 -2.78
CA PHE A 220 12.68 -8.06 -1.47
C PHE A 220 14.11 -7.50 -1.47
N GLY A 221 15.04 -8.07 -2.24
CA GLY A 221 16.37 -7.47 -2.38
C GLY A 221 16.33 -6.15 -3.15
N ARG A 222 15.42 -6.00 -4.13
CA ARG A 222 15.15 -4.71 -4.79
C ARG A 222 14.59 -3.70 -3.78
N LEU A 223 13.69 -4.12 -2.89
CA LEU A 223 13.12 -3.27 -1.84
C LEU A 223 14.19 -2.63 -0.94
N CYS A 224 15.32 -3.30 -0.72
CA CYS A 224 16.43 -2.75 0.06
C CYS A 224 16.95 -1.40 -0.47
N MET A 225 16.94 -1.15 -1.79
CA MET A 225 17.34 0.15 -2.36
C MET A 225 16.41 1.27 -1.88
N PHE A 226 15.11 1.02 -1.93
CA PHE A 226 14.10 1.97 -1.48
C PHE A 226 14.15 2.17 0.04
N GLN A 227 14.36 1.09 0.81
CA GLN A 227 14.50 1.18 2.25
C GLN A 227 15.75 1.97 2.66
N GLN A 228 16.87 1.82 1.96
CA GLN A 228 18.08 2.63 2.20
C GLN A 228 17.84 4.13 2.02
N LEU A 229 17.05 4.54 1.02
CA LEU A 229 16.68 5.94 0.85
C LEU A 229 15.86 6.46 2.04
N ARG A 230 14.91 5.67 2.55
CA ARG A 230 14.18 6.01 3.78
C ARG A 230 15.09 6.03 5.01
N LEU A 231 16.03 5.11 5.14
CA LEU A 231 16.99 5.09 6.25
C LEU A 231 17.90 6.33 6.22
N ALA A 232 18.32 6.78 5.04
CA ALA A 232 19.19 7.95 4.89
C ALA A 232 18.47 9.28 5.12
N PHE A 233 17.21 9.39 4.67
CA PHE A 233 16.51 10.67 4.54
C PHE A 233 15.17 10.75 5.29
N GLY A 234 14.83 9.70 6.04
CA GLY A 234 13.58 9.57 6.77
C GLY A 234 12.35 9.41 5.88
N ASP A 235 11.18 9.32 6.52
CA ASP A 235 9.88 9.17 5.84
C ASP A 235 9.58 10.37 4.93
N SER A 236 10.13 11.55 5.24
CA SER A 236 9.99 12.77 4.43
C SER A 236 10.45 12.59 2.98
N PHE A 237 11.39 11.68 2.72
CA PHE A 237 11.87 11.39 1.38
C PHE A 237 10.74 10.95 0.45
N PHE A 238 10.01 9.90 0.84
CA PHE A 238 8.91 9.37 0.04
C PHE A 238 7.73 10.33 0.00
N LYS A 239 7.41 11.01 1.11
CA LYS A 239 6.37 12.04 1.14
C LYS A 239 6.61 13.11 0.07
N LYS A 240 7.81 13.70 0.06
CA LYS A 240 8.19 14.75 -0.92
C LYS A 240 8.26 14.21 -2.34
N LEU A 241 8.82 13.02 -2.54
CA LEU A 241 8.93 12.38 -3.87
C LEU A 241 7.54 12.15 -4.49
N HIS A 242 6.61 11.61 -3.71
CA HIS A 242 5.24 11.34 -4.15
C HIS A 242 4.43 12.63 -4.37
N GLN A 243 4.56 13.62 -3.49
CA GLN A 243 3.96 14.95 -3.69
C GLN A 243 4.45 15.60 -4.99
N LYS A 244 5.76 15.61 -5.23
CA LYS A 244 6.36 16.17 -6.45
C LYS A 244 5.85 15.48 -7.71
N ALA A 245 5.73 14.15 -7.71
CA ALA A 245 5.17 13.40 -8.82
C ALA A 245 3.73 13.77 -9.15
N ARG A 246 2.89 13.99 -8.11
CA ARG A 246 1.48 14.40 -8.29
C ARG A 246 1.33 15.85 -8.74
N GLU A 247 2.21 16.74 -8.27
CA GLU A 247 2.24 18.14 -8.68
C GLU A 247 2.71 18.31 -10.13
N GLU A 248 3.81 17.65 -10.51
CA GLU A 248 4.44 17.83 -11.82
C GLU A 248 3.74 17.09 -12.95
N LYS A 249 3.02 15.99 -12.63
CA LYS A 249 2.36 15.11 -13.62
C LYS A 249 3.26 14.82 -14.83
N PRO A 250 4.49 14.31 -14.60
CA PRO A 250 5.48 14.16 -15.67
C PRO A 250 4.97 13.19 -16.75
N PRO A 251 5.31 13.41 -18.04
CA PRO A 251 5.08 12.42 -19.07
C PRO A 251 6.07 11.25 -18.91
N LEU A 252 5.56 10.08 -18.52
CA LEU A 252 6.36 8.87 -18.26
C LEU A 252 5.95 7.71 -19.19
N PRO A 253 6.28 7.79 -20.49
CA PRO A 253 5.77 6.84 -21.50
C PRO A 253 6.37 5.44 -21.39
N ASN A 254 7.52 5.26 -20.73
CA ASN A 254 8.22 3.99 -20.62
C ASN A 254 9.09 3.93 -19.35
N ASP A 255 9.68 2.77 -19.10
CA ASP A 255 10.47 2.51 -17.89
C ASP A 255 11.75 3.34 -17.81
N ALA A 256 12.37 3.66 -18.94
CA ALA A 256 13.53 4.56 -18.97
C ALA A 256 13.17 5.96 -18.47
N ALA A 257 12.03 6.51 -18.90
CA ALA A 257 11.52 7.79 -18.43
C ALA A 257 11.17 7.75 -16.92
N ARG A 258 10.56 6.65 -16.46
CA ARG A 258 10.22 6.42 -15.05
C ARG A 258 11.46 6.35 -14.15
N MET A 259 12.46 5.55 -14.51
CA MET A 259 13.72 5.44 -13.78
C MET A 259 14.47 6.77 -13.74
N ARG A 260 14.58 7.46 -14.89
CA ARG A 260 15.18 8.80 -14.96
C ARG A 260 14.45 9.79 -14.04
N TYR A 261 13.12 9.83 -14.09
CA TYR A 261 12.32 10.70 -13.24
C TYR A 261 12.54 10.39 -11.75
N PHE A 262 12.50 9.12 -11.36
CA PHE A 262 12.75 8.69 -10.00
C PHE A 262 14.15 9.12 -9.52
N MET A 263 15.19 8.86 -10.31
CA MET A 263 16.58 9.18 -9.94
C MET A 263 16.81 10.68 -9.77
N LEU A 264 16.32 11.51 -10.71
CA LEU A 264 16.44 12.97 -10.62
C LEU A 264 15.61 13.54 -9.47
N THR A 265 14.38 13.04 -9.29
CA THR A 265 13.49 13.48 -8.22
C THR A 265 14.02 13.09 -6.85
N ALA A 266 14.58 11.89 -6.71
CA ALA A 266 15.27 11.43 -5.50
C ALA A 266 16.42 12.38 -5.12
N CYS A 267 17.24 12.79 -6.08
CA CYS A 267 18.31 13.77 -5.85
C CYS A 267 17.74 15.12 -5.39
N LYS A 268 16.71 15.63 -6.07
CA LYS A 268 16.07 16.92 -5.74
C LYS A 268 15.44 16.93 -4.35
N VAL A 269 14.73 15.87 -3.94
CA VAL A 269 14.03 15.83 -2.64
C VAL A 269 14.94 15.49 -1.46
N SER A 270 16.05 14.78 -1.72
CA SER A 270 17.10 14.53 -0.72
C SER A 270 18.09 15.69 -0.62
N GLU A 271 18.12 16.57 -1.63
CA GLU A 271 19.12 17.63 -1.81
C GLU A 271 20.56 17.08 -1.84
N LYS A 272 20.72 15.84 -2.35
CA LYS A 272 22.00 15.16 -2.49
C LYS A 272 22.22 14.63 -3.89
N ASN A 273 23.48 14.58 -4.30
CA ASN A 273 23.90 13.86 -5.49
C ASN A 273 23.94 12.35 -5.18
N LEU A 274 22.98 11.59 -5.73
CA LEU A 274 22.86 10.14 -5.51
C LEU A 274 23.52 9.30 -6.63
N THR A 275 24.42 9.88 -7.44
CA THR A 275 25.11 9.16 -8.51
C THR A 275 25.81 7.89 -8.00
N VAL A 276 26.62 8.01 -6.95
CA VAL A 276 27.36 6.87 -6.37
C VAL A 276 26.38 5.79 -5.88
N PHE A 277 25.29 6.20 -5.25
CA PHE A 277 24.24 5.30 -4.78
C PHE A 277 23.61 4.49 -5.93
N PHE A 278 23.17 5.17 -6.99
CA PHE A 278 22.52 4.50 -8.13
C PHE A 278 23.49 3.65 -8.95
N GLN A 279 24.75 4.05 -9.09
CA GLN A 279 25.80 3.24 -9.72
C GLN A 279 26.11 1.98 -8.91
N ARG A 280 26.15 2.08 -7.58
CA ARG A 280 26.28 0.90 -6.70
C ARG A 280 25.12 -0.06 -6.87
N TRP A 281 23.90 0.45 -7.04
CA TRP A 281 22.73 -0.39 -7.33
C TRP A 281 22.66 -0.88 -8.78
N GLY A 282 23.56 -0.44 -9.68
CA GLY A 282 23.55 -0.90 -11.07
C GLY A 282 22.28 -0.50 -11.82
N MET A 283 21.79 0.72 -11.59
CA MET A 283 20.60 1.24 -12.28
C MET A 283 20.83 1.24 -13.80
N PRO A 284 19.99 0.56 -14.60
CA PRO A 284 20.20 0.35 -16.03
C PRO A 284 19.70 1.56 -16.84
N VAL A 285 20.35 2.72 -16.65
CA VAL A 285 20.07 3.96 -17.38
C VAL A 285 21.31 4.42 -18.15
N PRO A 286 21.15 5.15 -19.28
CA PRO A 286 22.29 5.69 -20.01
C PRO A 286 23.06 6.73 -19.18
N GLN A 287 24.33 6.95 -19.54
CA GLN A 287 25.23 7.90 -18.87
C GLN A 287 24.63 9.32 -18.76
N SER A 288 23.85 9.74 -19.74
CA SER A 288 23.18 11.05 -19.77
C SER A 288 22.32 11.31 -18.53
N VAL A 289 21.72 10.30 -17.90
CA VAL A 289 20.94 10.48 -16.67
C VAL A 289 21.85 10.88 -15.49
N TYR A 290 23.06 10.32 -15.40
CA TYR A 290 24.02 10.69 -14.38
C TYR A 290 24.61 12.08 -14.63
N ASP A 291 24.80 12.45 -15.90
CA ASP A 291 25.23 13.79 -16.28
C ASP A 291 24.18 14.85 -15.88
N GLU A 292 22.89 14.52 -16.04
CA GLU A 292 21.78 15.35 -15.54
C GLU A 292 21.77 15.46 -14.01
N ILE A 293 22.07 14.38 -13.28
CA ILE A 293 22.22 14.44 -11.82
C ILE A 293 23.39 15.36 -11.45
N ALA A 294 24.53 15.25 -12.13
CA ALA A 294 25.70 16.10 -11.90
C ALA A 294 25.37 17.58 -12.15
N ALA A 295 24.60 17.88 -13.20
CA ALA A 295 24.16 19.23 -13.53
C ALA A 295 23.25 19.88 -12.47
N LEU A 296 22.68 19.12 -11.53
CA LEU A 296 21.95 19.67 -10.37
C LEU A 296 22.87 20.36 -9.36
N ASN A 297 24.20 20.17 -9.44
CA ASN A 297 25.21 20.75 -8.54
C ASN A 297 24.92 20.52 -7.05
N LEU A 298 24.38 19.35 -6.72
CA LEU A 298 24.06 18.96 -5.34
C LEU A 298 25.30 18.37 -4.64
N PRO A 299 25.44 18.56 -3.32
CA PRO A 299 26.52 17.94 -2.56
C PRO A 299 26.32 16.43 -2.43
N SER A 300 27.42 15.68 -2.28
CA SER A 300 27.35 14.26 -1.94
C SER A 300 26.71 14.02 -0.56
N PRO A 301 26.06 12.86 -0.32
CA PRO A 301 25.67 12.43 1.01
C PRO A 301 26.87 12.37 1.97
N ALA A 302 26.66 12.71 3.24
CA ALA A 302 27.72 12.61 4.27
C ALA A 302 28.13 11.16 4.56
N ALA A 303 27.18 10.23 4.39
CA ALA A 303 27.41 8.80 4.42
C ALA A 303 26.69 8.15 3.23
N GLU A 304 27.31 7.13 2.64
CA GLU A 304 26.77 6.44 1.47
C GLU A 304 25.47 5.69 1.83
N PRO A 305 24.30 6.05 1.26
CA PRO A 305 23.04 5.39 1.59
C PRO A 305 23.05 3.88 1.30
N SER A 306 23.85 3.46 0.33
CA SER A 306 24.03 2.05 -0.06
C SER A 306 24.65 1.17 1.04
N ALA A 307 25.23 1.76 2.09
CA ALA A 307 25.78 1.05 3.25
C ALA A 307 24.77 0.88 4.40
N LEU A 308 23.63 1.56 4.36
CA LEU A 308 22.65 1.52 5.45
C LEU A 308 21.87 0.20 5.50
N ARG A 309 21.59 -0.27 6.71
CA ARG A 309 20.82 -1.48 7.05
C ARG A 309 20.02 -1.19 8.34
N GLU A 310 19.03 -2.01 8.64
CA GLU A 310 18.22 -1.96 9.90
C GLU A 310 18.26 -3.28 10.67
#